data_AF-A0A9E3RUW7-F1
#
_entry.id   AF-A0A9E3RUW7-F1
#
_cell.length_a   1.000
_cell.length_b   1.000
_cell.length_c   1.000
_cell.angle_alpha   90.00
_cell.angle_beta   90.00
_cell.angle_gamma   90.00
#
_symmetry.space_group_name_H-M   'P 1'
#
loop_
_entity.id
_entity.type
_entity.pdbx_description
1 polymer ?
#
loop_
_entity_poly.entity_id
_entity_poly.type
_entity_poly.pdbx_seq_one_letter_code
_entity_poly.pdbx_strand_id
1 'polypeptide(L)'
;MGHLTRGGLLLLCAAWERYVEMVLAEGAQITANRLPDINGLPQAVRQKVTSHANNNSTPWTAAQLNTPTWVQIYADAIKARVDKLHTPKHHKLKPLFEDFLAIPDIGTTWSKGSAPIDDFVVLRGEVAHRGGQSRYIRFGQLVDLEVEVKRYVKETDNFLSDHLRTIVNPPRRPWNRIA
;
A
#
# COMPACT_ATOMS: atom_id res chain seq x y z
N MET A 1 -1.28 -10.69 31.89
CA MET A 1 -2.20 -10.74 30.72
C MET A 1 -2.07 -9.54 29.78
N GLY A 2 -2.04 -8.28 30.25
CA GLY A 2 -2.04 -7.10 29.36
C GLY A 2 -0.80 -6.88 28.48
N HIS A 3 0.31 -7.57 28.73
CA HIS A 3 1.50 -7.48 27.87
C HIS A 3 1.32 -8.25 26.55
N LEU A 4 0.64 -9.41 26.59
CA LEU A 4 0.37 -10.23 25.41
C LEU A 4 -0.57 -9.53 24.43
N THR A 5 -1.65 -8.92 24.94
CA THR A 5 -2.62 -8.23 24.08
C THR A 5 -2.04 -6.96 23.46
N ARG A 6 -1.16 -6.24 24.17
CA ARG A 6 -0.39 -5.10 23.63
C ARG A 6 0.62 -5.54 22.58
N GLY A 7 1.35 -6.63 22.83
CA GLY A 7 2.25 -7.23 21.84
C GLY A 7 1.51 -7.66 20.57
N GLY A 8 0.34 -8.29 20.73
CA GLY A 8 -0.54 -8.65 19.62
C GLY A 8 -1.01 -7.45 18.81
N LEU A 9 -1.39 -6.35 19.46
CA LEU A 9 -1.75 -5.10 18.78
C LEU A 9 -0.58 -4.54 17.95
N LEU A 10 0.62 -4.50 18.53
CA LEU A 10 1.82 -4.02 17.85
C LEU A 10 2.14 -4.88 16.62
N LEU A 11 2.10 -6.20 16.76
CA LEU A 11 2.35 -7.15 15.68
C LEU A 11 1.29 -7.06 14.58
N LEU A 12 0.01 -6.96 14.95
CA LEU A 12 -1.09 -6.82 13.99
C LEU A 12 -0.93 -5.53 13.17
N CYS A 13 -0.50 -4.43 13.79
CA CYS A 13 -0.26 -3.18 13.06
C CYS A 13 0.95 -3.27 12.14
N ALA A 14 2.02 -3.94 12.57
CA ALA A 14 3.18 -4.21 11.71
C ALA A 14 2.79 -5.11 10.52
N ALA A 15 1.92 -6.10 10.74
CA ALA A 15 1.39 -6.93 9.66
C ALA A 15 0.53 -6.12 8.67
N TRP A 16 -0.32 -5.21 9.15
CA TRP A 16 -1.08 -4.29 8.29
C TRP A 16 -0.15 -3.38 7.48
N GLU A 17 0.84 -2.77 8.13
CA GLU A 17 1.86 -1.96 7.46
C GLU A 17 2.52 -2.77 6.35
N ARG A 18 3.09 -3.92 6.70
CA ARG A 18 3.79 -4.79 5.76
C ARG A 18 2.92 -5.28 4.60
N TYR A 19 1.66 -5.61 4.87
CA TYR A 19 0.70 -5.99 3.83
C TYR A 19 0.56 -4.89 2.78
N VAL A 20 0.34 -3.65 3.22
CA VAL A 20 0.13 -2.52 2.29
C VAL A 20 1.39 -2.24 1.47
N GLU A 21 2.57 -2.31 2.09
CA GLU A 21 3.85 -2.18 1.40
C GLU A 21 3.99 -3.22 0.28
N MET A 22 3.72 -4.49 0.61
CA MET A 22 3.90 -5.61 -0.30
C MET A 22 2.88 -5.58 -1.44
N VAL A 23 1.60 -5.37 -1.15
CA VAL A 23 0.55 -5.40 -2.17
C VAL A 23 0.69 -4.24 -3.17
N LEU A 24 1.16 -3.08 -2.71
CA LEU A 24 1.48 -1.95 -3.56
C LEU A 24 2.63 -2.30 -4.52
N ALA A 25 3.76 -2.78 -3.97
CA ALA A 25 4.94 -3.13 -4.75
C ALA A 25 4.68 -4.27 -5.72
N GLU A 26 4.00 -5.33 -5.26
CA GLU A 26 3.63 -6.49 -6.08
C GLU A 26 2.65 -6.09 -7.20
N GLY A 27 1.58 -5.36 -6.87
CA GLY A 27 0.59 -4.93 -7.85
C GLY A 27 1.21 -4.05 -8.94
N ALA A 28 2.09 -3.13 -8.54
CA ALA A 28 2.84 -2.29 -9.47
C ALA A 28 3.80 -3.10 -10.35
N GLN A 29 4.58 -4.00 -9.76
CA GLN A 29 5.54 -4.84 -10.48
C GLN A 29 4.86 -5.75 -11.50
N ILE A 30 3.75 -6.41 -11.11
CA ILE A 30 2.98 -7.26 -12.00
C ILE A 30 2.39 -6.43 -13.15
N THR A 31 1.87 -5.24 -12.86
CA THR A 31 1.35 -4.33 -13.90
C THR A 31 2.47 -3.95 -14.87
N ALA A 32 3.62 -3.52 -14.36
CA ALA A 32 4.74 -3.08 -15.17
C ALA A 32 5.27 -4.20 -16.08
N ASN A 33 5.41 -5.41 -15.55
CA ASN A 33 5.87 -6.58 -16.31
C ASN A 33 4.91 -7.02 -17.44
N ARG A 34 3.64 -6.56 -17.40
CA ARG A 34 2.62 -6.87 -18.41
C ARG A 34 2.45 -5.77 -19.45
N LEU A 35 3.08 -4.62 -19.26
CA LEU A 35 3.03 -3.51 -20.20
C LEU A 35 4.25 -3.57 -21.13
N PRO A 36 4.10 -3.27 -22.43
CA PRO A 36 5.21 -3.28 -23.37
C PRO A 36 6.21 -2.15 -23.09
N ASP A 37 5.71 -1.00 -22.64
CA ASP A 37 6.50 0.18 -22.32
C ASP A 37 5.77 1.07 -21.30
N ILE A 38 6.49 2.10 -20.81
CA ILE A 38 6.00 3.02 -19.77
C ILE A 38 4.74 3.81 -20.18
N ASN A 39 4.42 3.91 -21.48
CA ASN A 39 3.24 4.63 -21.96
C ASN A 39 1.94 3.86 -21.71
N GLY A 40 2.03 2.57 -21.38
CA GLY A 40 0.89 1.80 -20.89
C GLY A 40 0.45 2.20 -19.47
N LEU A 41 1.30 2.88 -18.70
CA LEU A 41 0.91 3.40 -17.39
C LEU A 41 0.00 4.62 -17.54
N PRO A 42 -0.94 4.84 -16.60
CA PRO A 42 -1.69 6.08 -16.51
C PRO A 42 -0.76 7.31 -16.49
N GLN A 43 -1.13 8.38 -17.19
CA GLN A 43 -0.28 9.56 -17.38
C GLN A 43 0.23 10.15 -16.06
N ALA A 44 -0.61 10.22 -15.03
CA ALA A 44 -0.24 10.75 -13.72
C ALA A 44 0.87 9.92 -13.07
N VAL A 45 0.76 8.58 -13.09
CA VAL A 45 1.77 7.66 -12.56
C VAL A 45 3.08 7.82 -13.33
N ARG A 46 3.02 7.81 -14.67
CA ARG A 46 4.20 7.98 -15.52
C ARG A 46 4.96 9.28 -15.17
N GLN A 47 4.26 10.39 -14.97
CA GLN A 47 4.89 11.67 -14.57
C GLN A 47 5.62 11.57 -13.23
N LYS A 48 5.05 10.86 -12.24
CA LYS A 48 5.68 10.64 -10.94
C LYS A 48 6.94 9.78 -11.04
N VAL A 49 6.88 8.70 -11.83
CA VAL A 49 8.03 7.82 -12.06
C VAL A 49 9.15 8.57 -12.77
N THR A 50 8.84 9.33 -13.82
CA THR A 50 9.82 10.18 -14.51
C THR A 50 10.42 11.23 -13.58
N SER A 51 9.60 11.86 -12.73
CA SER A 51 10.10 12.83 -11.74
C SER A 51 11.04 12.19 -10.72
N HIS A 52 10.74 10.96 -10.29
CA HIS A 52 11.62 10.20 -9.41
C HIS A 52 12.97 9.87 -10.08
N ALA A 53 12.94 9.42 -11.34
CA ALA A 53 14.13 9.11 -12.12
C ALA A 53 15.07 10.32 -12.30
N ASN A 54 14.49 11.51 -12.43
CA ASN A 54 15.21 12.75 -12.73
C ASN A 54 15.66 13.53 -11.48
N ASN A 55 15.31 13.07 -10.28
CA ASN A 55 15.47 13.87 -9.06
C ASN A 55 16.93 14.06 -8.60
N ASN A 56 17.94 13.44 -9.25
CA ASN A 56 19.35 13.49 -8.83
C ASN A 56 20.40 13.42 -9.99
N SER A 57 20.02 13.52 -11.27
CA SER A 57 20.97 13.40 -12.40
C SER A 57 20.41 14.00 -13.70
N THR A 58 21.19 13.91 -14.79
CA THR A 58 20.77 14.29 -16.15
C THR A 58 19.37 13.72 -16.46
N PRO A 59 18.39 14.57 -16.84
CA PRO A 59 17.04 14.12 -17.09
C PRO A 59 17.00 13.00 -18.14
N TRP A 60 16.31 11.91 -17.82
CA TRP A 60 16.05 10.83 -18.75
C TRP A 60 15.22 11.35 -19.92
N THR A 61 15.72 11.12 -21.13
CA THR A 61 14.95 11.37 -22.35
C THR A 61 13.80 10.36 -22.46
N ALA A 62 12.74 10.72 -23.19
CA ALA A 62 11.62 9.81 -23.46
C ALA A 62 12.08 8.48 -24.09
N ALA A 63 13.14 8.51 -24.91
CA ALA A 63 13.72 7.31 -25.51
C ALA A 63 14.36 6.37 -24.47
N GLN A 64 15.04 6.93 -23.46
CA GLN A 64 15.67 6.12 -22.40
C GLN A 64 14.63 5.49 -21.46
N LEU A 65 13.50 6.17 -21.21
CA LEU A 65 12.37 5.63 -20.45
C LEU A 65 11.58 4.53 -21.21
N ASN A 66 11.73 4.43 -22.52
CA ASN A 66 11.11 3.37 -23.33
C ASN A 66 11.99 2.09 -23.39
N THR A 67 13.09 2.04 -22.65
CA THR A 67 13.90 0.82 -22.51
C THR A 67 13.43 0.00 -21.29
N PRO A 68 13.63 -1.33 -21.25
CA PRO A 68 13.16 -2.17 -20.13
C PRO A 68 13.61 -1.74 -18.72
N THR A 69 14.58 -0.84 -18.62
CA THR A 69 15.04 -0.26 -17.34
C THR A 69 13.96 0.52 -16.60
N TRP A 70 12.91 0.99 -17.28
CA TRP A 70 11.82 1.74 -16.63
C TRP A 70 11.09 0.93 -15.55
N VAL A 71 11.01 -0.40 -15.72
CA VAL A 71 10.41 -1.30 -14.73
C VAL A 71 11.21 -1.27 -13.43
N GLN A 72 12.54 -1.28 -13.53
CA GLN A 72 13.43 -1.19 -12.36
C GLN A 72 13.32 0.18 -11.70
N ILE A 73 13.33 1.27 -12.48
CA ILE A 73 13.15 2.64 -11.98
C ILE A 73 11.82 2.77 -11.23
N TYR A 74 10.77 2.17 -11.77
CA TYR A 74 9.46 2.16 -11.14
C TYR A 74 9.46 1.40 -9.81
N ALA A 75 10.07 0.21 -9.78
CA ALA A 75 10.23 -0.57 -8.55
C ALA A 75 11.06 0.17 -7.49
N ASP A 76 12.16 0.82 -7.89
CA ASP A 76 13.02 1.61 -7.00
C ASP A 76 12.28 2.83 -6.44
N ALA A 77 11.47 3.50 -7.26
CA ALA A 77 10.63 4.62 -6.84
C ALA A 77 9.62 4.22 -5.77
N ILE A 78 8.97 3.06 -5.95
CA ILE A 78 8.03 2.49 -4.98
C ILE A 78 8.76 2.14 -3.70
N LYS A 79 9.87 1.40 -3.80
CA LYS A 79 10.67 0.99 -2.64
C LYS A 79 11.11 2.20 -1.81
N ALA A 80 11.66 3.24 -2.45
CA ALA A 80 12.09 4.46 -1.78
C ALA A 80 10.95 5.22 -1.07
N ARG A 81 9.70 5.05 -1.49
CA ARG A 81 8.51 5.65 -0.87
C ARG A 81 7.92 4.77 0.21
N VAL A 82 7.90 3.46 -0.01
CA VAL A 82 7.43 2.44 0.92
C VAL A 82 8.34 2.35 2.14
N ASP A 83 9.67 2.40 1.97
CA ASP A 83 10.64 2.37 3.09
C ASP A 83 10.47 3.57 4.07
N LYS A 84 9.77 4.63 3.64
CA LYS A 84 9.44 5.81 4.46
C LYS A 84 8.07 5.70 5.14
N LEU A 85 7.32 4.63 4.91
CA LEU A 85 6.00 4.40 5.48
C LEU A 85 6.12 3.92 6.93
N HIS A 86 6.48 4.82 7.86
CA HIS A 86 6.57 4.46 9.29
C HIS A 86 5.22 4.36 10.01
N THR A 87 4.10 4.58 9.30
CA THR A 87 2.75 4.57 9.87
C THR A 87 1.71 4.37 8.77
N PRO A 88 0.91 3.29 8.81
CA PRO A 88 0.00 2.96 7.71
C PRO A 88 -1.39 3.60 7.90
N LYS A 89 -1.41 4.91 8.21
CA LYS A 89 -2.64 5.69 8.25
C LYS A 89 -3.08 6.04 6.83
N HIS A 90 -4.39 6.12 6.61
CA HIS A 90 -5.01 6.43 5.32
C HIS A 90 -4.37 7.62 4.61
N HIS A 91 -4.16 8.75 5.28
CA HIS A 91 -3.56 9.93 4.66
C HIS A 91 -2.13 9.71 4.15
N LYS A 92 -1.39 8.72 4.67
CA LYS A 92 -0.08 8.29 4.17
C LYS A 92 -0.20 7.23 3.08
N LEU A 93 -1.22 6.37 3.14
CA LEU A 93 -1.47 5.34 2.13
C LEU A 93 -2.02 5.92 0.83
N LYS A 94 -2.98 6.85 0.92
CA LYS A 94 -3.61 7.52 -0.23
C LYS A 94 -2.59 7.99 -1.29
N PRO A 95 -1.58 8.83 -0.95
CA PRO A 95 -0.63 9.29 -1.95
C PRO A 95 0.22 8.15 -2.54
N LEU A 96 0.46 7.05 -1.82
CA LEU A 96 1.20 5.90 -2.37
C LEU A 96 0.39 5.20 -3.46
N PHE A 97 -0.89 4.91 -3.18
CA PHE A 97 -1.78 4.27 -4.15
C PHE A 97 -2.11 5.19 -5.33
N GLU A 98 -2.20 6.50 -5.09
CA GLU A 98 -2.41 7.50 -6.13
C GLU A 98 -1.17 7.63 -7.04
N ASP A 99 0.00 7.86 -6.46
CA ASP A 99 1.25 8.12 -7.19
C ASP A 99 1.68 6.91 -8.05
N PHE A 100 1.39 5.68 -7.60
CA PHE A 100 1.89 4.46 -8.25
C PHE A 100 0.80 3.65 -8.96
N LEU A 101 -0.40 3.50 -8.40
CA LEU A 101 -1.43 2.65 -9.00
C LEU A 101 -2.59 3.43 -9.64
N ALA A 102 -2.51 4.76 -9.72
CA ALA A 102 -3.57 5.63 -10.21
C ALA A 102 -4.92 5.42 -9.50
N ILE A 103 -4.87 5.18 -8.19
CA ILE A 103 -6.05 5.04 -7.35
C ILE A 103 -6.19 6.34 -6.55
N PRO A 104 -7.15 7.23 -6.89
CA PRO A 104 -7.23 8.55 -6.27
C PRO A 104 -7.39 8.50 -4.75
N ASP A 105 -8.14 7.51 -4.25
CA ASP A 105 -8.32 7.33 -2.82
C ASP A 105 -8.67 5.87 -2.49
N ILE A 106 -7.70 5.12 -1.96
CA ILE A 106 -7.90 3.73 -1.53
C ILE A 106 -8.93 3.60 -0.40
N GLY A 107 -9.12 4.64 0.41
CA GLY A 107 -10.06 4.64 1.53
C GLY A 107 -11.53 4.57 1.10
N THR A 108 -11.83 4.98 -0.13
CA THR A 108 -13.19 4.87 -0.70
C THR A 108 -13.59 3.42 -1.00
N THR A 109 -12.62 2.51 -1.03
CA THR A 109 -12.85 1.08 -1.29
C THR A 109 -13.25 0.33 -0.03
N TRP A 110 -13.01 0.92 1.14
CA TRP A 110 -13.26 0.29 2.42
C TRP A 110 -14.68 0.53 2.89
N SER A 111 -15.42 -0.55 3.17
CA SER A 111 -16.85 -0.48 3.52
C SER A 111 -17.12 0.27 4.82
N LYS A 112 -16.11 0.38 5.69
CA LYS A 112 -16.14 1.10 6.96
C LYS A 112 -15.47 2.49 6.91
N GLY A 113 -15.02 2.92 5.73
CA GLY A 113 -14.21 4.12 5.56
C GLY A 113 -12.82 3.98 6.20
N SER A 114 -12.06 5.07 6.32
CA SER A 114 -10.70 5.05 6.86
C SER A 114 -10.60 5.23 8.37
N ALA A 115 -11.62 5.78 9.02
CA ALA A 115 -11.56 6.14 10.44
C ALA A 115 -11.23 4.93 11.35
N PRO A 116 -11.86 3.75 11.20
CA PRO A 116 -11.57 2.63 12.11
C PRO A 116 -10.14 2.09 12.01
N ILE A 117 -9.57 2.00 10.79
CA ILE A 117 -8.18 1.57 10.62
C ILE A 117 -7.20 2.62 11.12
N ASP A 118 -7.51 3.92 10.96
CA ASP A 118 -6.69 5.00 11.48
C ASP A 118 -6.71 5.04 13.02
N ASP A 119 -7.88 4.83 13.64
CA ASP A 119 -8.04 4.72 15.10
C ASP A 119 -7.27 3.52 15.65
N PHE A 120 -7.27 2.39 14.94
CA PHE A 120 -6.44 1.24 15.26
C PHE A 120 -4.94 1.60 15.26
N VAL A 121 -4.47 2.33 14.25
CA VAL A 121 -3.07 2.79 14.17
C VAL A 121 -2.74 3.80 15.28
N VAL A 122 -3.69 4.66 15.67
CA VAL A 122 -3.55 5.57 16.82
C VAL A 122 -3.41 4.77 18.12
N LEU A 123 -4.28 3.78 18.34
CA LEU A 123 -4.22 2.90 19.51
C LEU A 123 -2.88 2.18 19.61
N ARG A 124 -2.34 1.69 18.48
CA ARG A 124 -0.98 1.14 18.42
C ARG A 124 0.06 2.16 18.84
N GLY A 125 -0.02 3.39 18.34
CA GLY A 125 0.92 4.47 18.68
C GLY A 125 0.92 4.79 20.18
N GLU A 126 -0.26 4.81 20.82
CA GLU A 126 -0.37 4.97 22.28
C GLU A 126 0.36 3.86 23.03
N VAL A 127 0.11 2.60 22.64
CA VAL A 127 0.75 1.43 23.26
C VAL A 127 2.26 1.43 23.05
N ALA A 128 2.74 1.80 21.87
CA ALA A 128 4.16 1.90 21.56
C ALA A 128 4.88 2.95 22.42
N HIS A 129 4.27 4.13 22.61
CA HIS A 129 4.88 5.22 23.39
C HIS A 129 4.78 5.03 24.90
N ARG A 130 3.70 4.43 25.41
CA ARG A 130 3.43 4.32 26.86
C ARG A 130 3.71 2.93 27.44
N GLY A 131 3.93 1.91 26.60
CA GLY A 131 4.26 0.56 27.03
C GLY A 131 3.29 0.00 28.06
N GLY A 132 3.81 -0.41 29.23
CA GLY A 132 3.01 -0.95 30.34
C GLY A 132 1.99 0.02 30.93
N GLN A 133 2.20 1.33 30.76
CA GLN A 133 1.30 2.40 31.25
C GLN A 133 0.19 2.75 30.25
N SER A 134 0.20 2.18 29.05
CA SER A 134 -0.89 2.34 28.08
C SER A 134 -2.18 1.69 28.57
N ARG A 135 -3.31 2.12 28.00
CA ARG A 135 -4.63 1.53 28.26
C ARG A 135 -4.57 0.01 28.14
N TYR A 136 -5.26 -0.69 29.05
CA TYR A 136 -5.39 -2.14 28.97
C TYR A 136 -6.19 -2.54 27.74
N ILE A 137 -5.62 -3.43 26.92
CA ILE A 137 -6.30 -4.03 25.77
C ILE A 137 -6.88 -5.37 26.19
N ARG A 138 -8.21 -5.48 26.15
CA ARG A 138 -8.92 -6.73 26.41
C ARG A 138 -8.69 -7.69 25.25
N PHE A 139 -8.65 -9.00 25.53
CA PHE A 139 -8.46 -10.01 24.50
C PHE A 139 -9.55 -9.94 23.41
N GLY A 140 -10.83 -9.82 23.80
CA GLY A 140 -11.92 -9.64 22.85
C GLY A 140 -11.73 -8.42 21.93
N GLN A 141 -11.24 -7.31 22.48
CA GLN A 141 -10.93 -6.12 21.68
C GLN A 141 -9.82 -6.40 20.65
N LEU A 142 -8.80 -7.19 20.98
CA LEU A 142 -7.74 -7.57 20.04
C LEU A 142 -8.29 -8.46 18.91
N VAL A 143 -9.17 -9.40 19.23
CA VAL A 143 -9.83 -10.27 18.24
C VAL A 143 -10.70 -9.43 17.30
N ASP A 144 -11.46 -8.47 17.83
CA ASP A 144 -12.28 -7.57 17.01
C ASP A 144 -11.41 -6.73 16.06
N LEU A 145 -10.26 -6.24 16.53
CA LEU A 145 -9.29 -5.52 15.71
C LEU A 145 -8.70 -6.41 14.61
N GLU A 146 -8.40 -7.67 14.89
CA GLU A 146 -7.91 -8.63 13.90
C GLU A 146 -8.94 -8.86 12.78
N VAL A 147 -10.21 -9.08 13.16
CA VAL A 147 -11.32 -9.23 12.20
C VAL A 147 -11.46 -7.99 11.33
N GLU A 148 -11.33 -6.81 11.94
CA GLU A 148 -11.43 -5.55 11.24
C GLU A 148 -10.25 -5.37 10.26
N VAL A 149 -9.00 -5.58 10.68
CA VAL A 149 -7.82 -5.52 9.78
C VAL A 149 -7.95 -6.52 8.62
N LYS A 150 -8.44 -7.74 8.86
CA LYS A 150 -8.70 -8.73 7.80
C LYS A 150 -9.72 -8.24 6.78
N ARG A 151 -10.74 -7.48 7.20
CA ARG A 151 -11.71 -6.84 6.30
C ARG A 151 -11.02 -5.85 5.38
N TYR A 152 -10.19 -4.94 5.93
CA TYR A 152 -9.43 -3.97 5.13
C TYR A 152 -8.50 -4.65 4.12
N VAL A 153 -7.81 -5.72 4.54
CA VAL A 153 -6.99 -6.55 3.65
C VAL A 153 -7.85 -7.09 2.50
N LYS A 154 -8.95 -7.78 2.80
CA LYS A 154 -9.83 -8.38 1.79
C LYS A 154 -10.40 -7.35 0.80
N GLU A 155 -10.84 -6.20 1.30
CA GLU A 155 -11.42 -5.14 0.48
C GLU A 155 -10.36 -4.51 -0.43
N THR A 156 -9.16 -4.25 0.10
CA THR A 156 -8.01 -3.75 -0.65
C THR A 156 -7.60 -4.74 -1.74
N ASP A 157 -7.45 -6.03 -1.40
CA ASP A 157 -7.03 -7.07 -2.33
C ASP A 157 -8.01 -7.25 -3.50
N ASN A 158 -9.30 -7.32 -3.19
CA ASN A 158 -10.34 -7.49 -4.18
C ASN A 158 -10.43 -6.27 -5.11
N PHE A 159 -10.36 -5.07 -4.56
CA PHE A 159 -10.35 -3.85 -5.35
C PHE A 159 -9.14 -3.79 -6.27
N LEU A 160 -7.93 -4.05 -5.75
CA LEU A 160 -6.70 -4.05 -6.55
C LEU A 160 -6.72 -5.11 -7.65
N SER A 161 -7.21 -6.31 -7.36
CA SER A 161 -7.37 -7.37 -8.35
C SER A 161 -8.22 -6.92 -9.54
N ASP A 162 -9.32 -6.22 -9.27
CA ASP A 162 -10.23 -5.70 -10.31
C ASP A 162 -9.68 -4.46 -11.00
N HIS A 163 -9.08 -3.52 -10.27
CA HIS A 163 -8.49 -2.28 -10.79
C HIS A 163 -7.31 -2.57 -11.72
N LEU A 164 -6.31 -3.33 -11.25
CA LEU A 164 -5.09 -3.62 -12.01
C LEU A 164 -5.36 -4.45 -13.27
N ARG A 165 -6.44 -5.24 -13.28
CA ARG A 165 -6.93 -5.92 -14.48
C ARG A 165 -7.28 -4.95 -15.62
N THR A 166 -7.72 -3.73 -15.30
CA THR A 166 -8.14 -2.74 -16.32
C THR A 166 -6.97 -1.96 -16.91
N ILE A 167 -5.80 -1.95 -16.25
CA ILE A 167 -4.62 -1.22 -16.71
C ILE A 167 -3.86 -1.98 -17.81
N VAL A 168 -3.92 -3.31 -17.79
CA VAL A 168 -3.13 -4.17 -18.69
C VAL A 168 -3.98 -4.70 -19.86
N ASN A 169 -3.35 -4.91 -21.02
CA ASN A 169 -3.95 -5.51 -22.21
C ASN A 169 -3.13 -6.72 -22.68
N PRO A 170 -3.68 -7.95 -22.77
CA PRO A 170 -5.07 -8.32 -22.47
C PRO A 170 -5.43 -8.20 -20.97
N PRO A 171 -6.70 -7.89 -20.63
CA PRO A 171 -7.13 -7.76 -19.23
C PRO A 171 -6.88 -9.05 -18.44
N ARG A 172 -6.06 -8.97 -17.40
CA ARG A 172 -5.73 -10.12 -16.55
C ARG A 172 -5.55 -9.68 -15.10
N ARG A 173 -6.20 -10.39 -14.18
CA ARG A 173 -6.02 -10.15 -12.74
C ARG A 173 -4.58 -10.48 -12.31
N PRO A 174 -4.00 -9.73 -11.37
CA PRO A 174 -2.69 -10.07 -10.83
C PRO A 174 -2.77 -11.31 -9.92
N TRP A 175 -3.87 -11.45 -9.15
CA TRP A 175 -4.17 -12.57 -8.26
C TRP A 175 -5.68 -12.82 -8.16
N ASN A 176 -6.07 -13.93 -7.53
CA ASN A 176 -7.48 -14.29 -7.33
C ASN A 176 -8.13 -13.46 -6.22
N ARG A 177 -9.44 -13.24 -6.34
CA ARG A 177 -10.22 -12.58 -5.29
C ARG A 177 -10.28 -13.43 -4.03
N ILE A 178 -10.29 -12.75 -2.89
CA ILE A 178 -10.48 -13.37 -1.58
C ILE A 178 -11.98 -13.55 -1.35
N ALA A 179 -12.38 -14.79 -1.08
CA ALA A 179 -13.75 -15.21 -0.80
C ALA A 179 -14.35 -14.52 0.43
#